data_AF-A0A2N2SQN5-F1
#
_entry.id   AF-A0A2N2SQN5-F1
#
_cell.length_a   1.000
_cell.length_b   1.000
_cell.length_c   1.000
_cell.angle_alpha   90.00
_cell.angle_beta   90.00
_cell.angle_gamma   90.00
#
_symmetry.space_group_name_H-M   'P 1'
#
loop_
_entity.id
_entity.type
_entity.pdbx_description
1 polymer ?
#
loop_
_entity_poly.entity_id
_entity_poly.type
_entity_poly.pdbx_seq_one_letter_code
_entity_poly.pdbx_strand_id
1 'polypeptide(L)'
;LASVLLQELKERCELDTAEGRARLIHEARPLVTRISAPMLRLQVIKLIAEASDMTQTEVEQAFGIKPATPARTGFGNQDFNRKPRTPSPPRFQGRRKPPSAIGTLLRLVLQHPAWAARLPVDLVPDESAEGRAMIAIVDLVSLGEPIPAGGLGALIERFRDTPHGETLSRIGAELVDTEFEEAIVETLFEDTLRKLQADAIAREITELLEQSKLGSLSAADRHRLGELLLEKRNLAGAGKVSDL
;
A
#
# COMPACT_ATOMS: atom_id res chain seq x y z
N LEU A 1 -26.33 -18.09 11.41
CA LEU A 1 -25.72 -16.76 11.72
C LEU A 1 -26.01 -15.74 10.63
N ALA A 2 -25.60 -15.96 9.37
CA ALA A 2 -25.95 -15.04 8.27
C ALA A 2 -27.46 -14.92 8.01
N SER A 3 -28.22 -16.01 8.13
CA SER A 3 -29.68 -16.02 7.96
C SER A 3 -30.45 -15.23 9.01
N VAL A 4 -30.00 -15.27 10.27
CA VAL A 4 -30.66 -14.58 11.40
C VAL A 4 -30.47 -13.07 11.29
N LEU A 5 -29.27 -12.62 10.92
CA LEU A 5 -28.96 -11.20 10.67
C LEU A 5 -29.80 -10.62 9.53
N LEU A 6 -30.02 -11.41 8.47
CA LEU A 6 -30.86 -11.01 7.34
C LEU A 6 -32.34 -10.97 7.70
N GLN A 7 -32.80 -11.85 8.59
CA GLN A 7 -34.19 -11.87 9.04
C GLN A 7 -34.54 -10.63 9.88
N GLU A 8 -33.64 -10.22 10.79
CA GLU A 8 -33.80 -8.97 11.56
C GLU A 8 -33.75 -7.71 10.69
N LEU A 9 -32.95 -7.70 9.61
CA LEU A 9 -32.88 -6.59 8.66
C LEU A 9 -34.10 -6.55 7.73
N LYS A 10 -34.65 -7.70 7.36
CA LYS A 10 -35.90 -7.82 6.58
C LYS A 10 -37.12 -7.34 7.36
N GLU A 11 -37.19 -7.59 8.67
CA GLU A 11 -38.30 -7.11 9.51
C GLU A 11 -38.31 -5.58 9.71
N ARG A 12 -37.18 -4.91 9.49
CA ARG A 12 -37.02 -3.45 9.67
C ARG A 12 -37.12 -2.64 8.37
N CYS A 13 -37.14 -3.28 7.20
CA CYS A 13 -37.13 -2.61 5.90
C CYS A 13 -38.26 -3.14 5.00
N GLU A 14 -39.15 -2.28 4.53
CA GLU A 14 -40.18 -2.62 3.53
C GLU A 14 -39.56 -2.87 2.15
N LEU A 15 -39.19 -4.12 1.85
CA LEU A 15 -38.47 -4.49 0.62
C LEU A 15 -39.28 -4.34 -0.67
N ASP A 16 -40.60 -4.17 -0.58
CA ASP A 16 -41.48 -3.93 -1.72
C ASP A 16 -41.24 -2.54 -2.36
N THR A 17 -40.62 -1.60 -1.63
CA THR A 17 -40.33 -0.26 -2.12
C THR A 17 -38.85 -0.07 -2.47
N ALA A 18 -38.57 0.74 -3.49
CA ALA A 18 -37.19 1.08 -3.87
C ALA A 18 -36.42 1.76 -2.72
N GLU A 19 -37.11 2.52 -1.87
CA GLU A 19 -36.55 3.18 -0.71
C GLU A 19 -36.16 2.18 0.40
N GLY A 20 -36.98 1.16 0.66
CA GLY A 20 -36.64 0.10 1.61
C GLY A 20 -35.46 -0.76 1.16
N ARG A 21 -35.34 -1.02 -0.15
CA ARG A 21 -34.18 -1.73 -0.73
C ARG A 21 -32.89 -0.92 -0.61
N ALA A 22 -32.95 0.39 -0.86
CA ALA A 22 -31.80 1.29 -0.66
C ALA A 22 -31.38 1.38 0.82
N ARG A 23 -32.35 1.39 1.74
CA ARG A 23 -32.11 1.41 3.18
C ARG A 23 -31.45 0.12 3.68
N LEU A 24 -31.90 -1.04 3.21
CA LEU A 24 -31.27 -2.33 3.51
C LEU A 24 -29.78 -2.34 3.15
N ILE A 25 -29.44 -1.83 1.96
CA ILE A 25 -28.05 -1.73 1.52
C ILE A 25 -27.28 -0.77 2.43
N HIS A 26 -27.83 0.41 2.72
CA HIS A 26 -27.16 1.37 3.58
C HIS A 26 -26.86 0.80 4.99
N GLU A 27 -27.82 0.12 5.61
CA GLU A 27 -27.67 -0.47 6.95
C GLU A 27 -26.77 -1.72 6.96
N ALA A 28 -26.75 -2.50 5.88
CA ALA A 28 -25.91 -3.69 5.77
C ALA A 28 -24.43 -3.36 5.53
N ARG A 29 -24.11 -2.20 4.95
CA ARG A 29 -22.74 -1.78 4.62
C ARG A 29 -21.74 -1.93 5.80
N PRO A 30 -21.97 -1.38 7.01
CA PRO A 30 -21.03 -1.51 8.13
C PRO A 30 -20.89 -2.96 8.63
N LEU A 31 -21.92 -3.79 8.50
CA LEU A 31 -21.89 -5.19 8.95
C LEU A 31 -21.09 -6.06 7.98
N VAL A 32 -21.27 -5.88 6.67
CA VAL A 32 -20.59 -6.64 5.62
C VAL A 32 -19.09 -6.29 5.54
N THR A 33 -18.75 -5.01 5.71
CA THR A 33 -17.35 -4.53 5.67
C THR A 33 -16.52 -4.97 6.88
N ARG A 34 -17.15 -5.29 8.02
CA ARG A 34 -16.49 -5.83 9.22
C ARG A 34 -16.17 -7.33 9.14
N ILE A 35 -16.71 -8.06 8.15
CA ILE A 35 -16.43 -9.49 7.98
C ILE A 35 -15.04 -9.67 7.35
N SER A 36 -14.07 -10.10 8.17
CA SER A 36 -12.69 -10.37 7.72
C SER A 36 -12.57 -11.63 6.87
N ALA A 37 -13.52 -12.58 6.97
CA ALA A 37 -13.52 -13.83 6.20
C ALA A 37 -14.08 -13.62 4.78
N PRO A 38 -13.26 -13.75 3.72
CA PRO A 38 -13.63 -13.33 2.36
C PRO A 38 -14.77 -14.16 1.74
N MET A 39 -14.84 -15.46 2.03
CA MET A 39 -15.91 -16.35 1.52
C MET A 39 -17.25 -16.10 2.21
N LEU A 40 -17.23 -15.87 3.53
CA LEU A 40 -18.45 -15.54 4.27
C LEU A 40 -19.00 -14.18 3.85
N ARG A 41 -18.13 -13.19 3.62
CA ARG A 41 -18.51 -11.86 3.12
C ARG A 41 -19.19 -11.96 1.75
N LEU A 42 -18.62 -12.75 0.83
CA LEU A 42 -19.20 -13.00 -0.49
C LEU A 42 -20.60 -13.65 -0.39
N GLN A 43 -20.75 -14.64 0.50
CA GLN A 43 -22.03 -15.31 0.70
C GLN A 43 -23.11 -14.35 1.23
N VAL A 44 -22.75 -13.47 2.18
CA VAL A 44 -23.67 -12.45 2.72
C VAL A 44 -24.05 -11.42 1.65
N ILE A 45 -23.11 -11.00 0.80
CA ILE A 45 -23.39 -10.07 -0.31
C ILE A 45 -24.39 -10.68 -1.30
N LYS A 46 -24.24 -11.95 -1.67
CA LYS A 46 -25.18 -12.65 -2.57
C LYS A 46 -26.59 -12.70 -1.99
N LEU A 47 -26.71 -13.01 -0.69
CA LEU A 47 -28.01 -13.05 -0.02
C LEU A 47 -28.67 -11.67 0.08
N ILE A 48 -27.89 -10.59 0.25
CA ILE A 48 -28.42 -9.21 0.23
C ILE A 48 -28.89 -8.83 -1.18
N ALA A 49 -28.10 -9.17 -2.20
CA ALA A 49 -28.44 -8.92 -3.61
C ALA A 49 -29.76 -9.60 -4.01
N GLU A 50 -29.94 -10.86 -3.62
CA GLU A 50 -31.20 -11.61 -3.81
C GLU A 50 -32.37 -10.99 -3.03
N ALA A 51 -32.14 -10.44 -1.84
CA ALA A 51 -33.20 -9.82 -1.03
C ALA A 51 -33.58 -8.41 -1.52
N SER A 52 -32.70 -7.72 -2.23
CA SER A 52 -32.92 -6.34 -2.72
C SER A 52 -33.20 -6.27 -4.21
N ASP A 53 -33.47 -7.39 -4.90
CA ASP A 53 -33.62 -7.47 -6.36
C ASP A 53 -32.51 -6.70 -7.13
N MET A 54 -31.29 -6.76 -6.62
CA MET A 54 -30.13 -6.09 -7.23
C MET A 54 -29.08 -7.10 -7.61
N THR A 55 -28.24 -6.76 -8.58
CA THR A 55 -27.13 -7.61 -8.95
C THR A 55 -26.05 -7.59 -7.87
N GLN A 56 -25.34 -8.70 -7.72
CA GLN A 56 -24.18 -8.80 -6.82
C GLN A 56 -23.18 -7.65 -7.06
N THR A 57 -22.97 -7.28 -8.32
CA THR A 57 -22.09 -6.19 -8.75
C THR A 57 -22.57 -4.82 -8.30
N GLU A 58 -23.88 -4.54 -8.34
CA GLU A 58 -24.43 -3.27 -7.88
C GLU A 58 -24.34 -3.14 -6.36
N VAL A 59 -24.55 -4.24 -5.61
CA VAL A 59 -24.39 -4.27 -4.15
C VAL A 59 -22.92 -4.11 -3.74
N GLU A 60 -21.99 -4.77 -4.44
CA GLU A 60 -20.54 -4.60 -4.20
C GLU A 60 -20.08 -3.16 -4.47
N GLN A 61 -20.57 -2.55 -5.55
CA GLN A 61 -20.32 -1.14 -5.87
C GLN A 61 -20.90 -0.21 -4.80
N ALA A 62 -22.14 -0.47 -4.36
CA ALA A 62 -22.78 0.27 -3.29
C ALA A 62 -22.05 0.12 -1.94
N PHE A 63 -21.21 -0.91 -1.76
CA PHE A 63 -20.36 -1.06 -0.57
C PHE A 63 -18.93 -0.55 -0.75
N GLY A 64 -18.58 -0.03 -1.93
CA GLY A 64 -17.21 0.35 -2.25
C GLY A 64 -16.23 -0.84 -2.26
N ILE A 65 -16.76 -2.07 -2.34
CA ILE A 65 -15.99 -3.31 -2.38
C ILE A 65 -15.63 -3.54 -3.83
N LYS A 66 -14.34 -3.45 -4.16
CA LYS A 66 -13.87 -3.77 -5.52
C LYS A 66 -14.20 -5.23 -5.84
N PRO A 67 -14.85 -5.54 -6.97
CA PRO A 67 -15.13 -6.92 -7.35
C PRO A 67 -13.81 -7.67 -7.51
N ALA A 68 -13.66 -8.78 -6.80
CA ALA A 68 -12.60 -9.75 -7.09
C ALA A 68 -12.99 -10.45 -8.39
N THR A 69 -12.49 -9.96 -9.51
CA THR A 69 -12.80 -10.54 -10.82
C THR A 69 -12.12 -11.91 -10.91
N PRO A 70 -12.86 -13.01 -11.14
CA PRO A 70 -12.23 -14.27 -11.49
C PRO A 70 -11.68 -14.15 -12.91
N ALA A 71 -10.40 -14.50 -13.08
CA ALA A 71 -9.78 -14.66 -14.38
C ALA A 71 -10.56 -15.72 -15.17
N ARG A 72 -11.17 -15.32 -16.28
CA ARG A 72 -11.75 -16.26 -17.24
C ARG A 72 -10.77 -16.49 -18.38
N THR A 73 -10.19 -17.68 -18.31
CA THR A 73 -9.51 -18.45 -19.36
C THR A 73 -10.25 -18.33 -20.70
N GLY A 74 -9.52 -18.01 -21.75
CA GLY A 74 -10.05 -17.96 -23.11
C GLY A 74 -10.21 -19.34 -23.73
N PHE A 75 -11.25 -19.50 -24.55
CA PHE A 75 -11.30 -20.42 -25.69
C PHE A 75 -12.11 -19.74 -26.80
N GLY A 76 -11.58 -19.79 -28.02
CA GLY A 76 -11.97 -18.92 -29.12
C GLY A 76 -13.27 -19.29 -29.83
N ASN A 77 -13.73 -18.37 -30.67
CA ASN A 77 -14.06 -18.70 -32.05
C ASN A 77 -13.84 -17.46 -32.93
N GLN A 78 -13.27 -17.72 -34.10
CA GLN A 78 -12.92 -16.74 -35.12
C GLN A 78 -14.17 -16.45 -35.94
N ASP A 79 -14.59 -15.18 -36.01
CA ASP A 79 -15.56 -14.74 -37.01
C ASP A 79 -15.03 -13.53 -37.77
N PHE A 80 -14.97 -13.72 -39.09
CA PHE A 80 -14.54 -12.77 -40.10
C PHE A 80 -15.59 -11.68 -40.31
N ASN A 81 -15.49 -10.57 -39.58
CA ASN A 81 -16.11 -9.32 -40.04
C ASN A 81 -15.30 -8.09 -39.57
N ARG A 82 -14.32 -7.70 -40.40
CA ARG A 82 -13.46 -6.53 -40.19
C ARG A 82 -14.25 -5.24 -40.42
N LYS A 83 -14.59 -4.54 -39.34
CA LYS A 83 -14.81 -3.07 -39.36
C LYS A 83 -13.48 -2.35 -39.05
N PRO A 84 -13.29 -1.11 -39.55
CA PRO A 84 -12.01 -0.41 -39.43
C PRO A 84 -11.65 -0.15 -37.96
N ARG A 85 -10.42 -0.50 -37.56
CA ARG A 85 -9.88 -0.29 -36.22
C ARG A 85 -9.76 1.22 -35.98
N THR A 86 -10.64 1.77 -35.16
CA THR A 86 -10.36 3.02 -34.46
C THR A 86 -9.13 2.83 -33.57
N PRO A 87 -8.22 3.81 -33.47
CA PRO A 87 -7.09 3.73 -32.56
C PRO A 87 -7.62 3.58 -31.14
N SER A 88 -7.28 2.47 -30.49
CA SER A 88 -7.59 2.30 -29.07
C SER A 88 -6.86 3.40 -28.29
N PRO A 89 -7.52 4.13 -27.38
CA PRO A 89 -6.83 5.07 -26.51
C PRO A 89 -5.77 4.32 -25.69
N PRO A 90 -4.65 4.98 -25.33
CA PRO A 90 -3.58 4.35 -24.56
C PRO A 90 -4.20 3.74 -23.30
N ARG A 91 -3.93 2.45 -23.09
CA ARG A 91 -4.38 1.72 -21.89
C ARG A 91 -3.87 2.51 -20.69
N PHE A 92 -4.76 3.23 -20.01
CA PHE A 92 -4.48 3.83 -18.72
C PHE A 92 -4.03 2.70 -17.81
N GLN A 93 -2.72 2.65 -17.58
CA GLN A 93 -2.11 1.73 -16.62
C GLN A 93 -2.87 1.93 -15.31
N GLY A 94 -3.52 0.87 -14.83
CA GLY A 94 -4.39 0.92 -13.66
C GLY A 94 -3.71 1.70 -12.56
N ARG A 95 -4.42 2.69 -11.99
CA ARG A 95 -3.96 3.65 -10.97
C ARG A 95 -3.00 2.96 -10.01
N ARG A 96 -1.69 3.10 -10.27
CA ARG A 96 -0.64 2.46 -9.48
C ARG A 96 -0.80 2.99 -8.05
N LYS A 97 -0.71 2.10 -7.06
CA LYS A 97 -0.68 2.55 -5.66
C LYS A 97 0.49 3.52 -5.52
N PRO A 98 0.31 4.64 -4.79
CA PRO A 98 1.43 5.54 -4.53
C PRO A 98 2.59 4.76 -3.88
N PRO A 99 3.84 5.11 -4.20
CA PRO A 99 5.00 4.41 -3.65
C PRO A 99 4.98 4.45 -2.11
N SER A 100 5.51 3.39 -1.51
CA SER A 100 5.82 3.33 -0.08
C SER A 100 6.87 4.40 0.28
N ALA A 101 7.03 4.71 1.57
CA ALA A 101 8.08 5.65 2.01
C ALA A 101 9.47 5.17 1.54
N ILE A 102 9.77 3.89 1.72
CA ILE A 102 11.02 3.29 1.24
C ILE A 102 11.13 3.32 -0.30
N GLY A 103 10.03 3.10 -1.01
CA GLY A 103 9.98 3.19 -2.46
C GLY A 103 10.22 4.61 -2.97
N THR A 104 9.75 5.63 -2.27
CA THR A 104 10.04 7.04 -2.58
C THR A 104 11.52 7.36 -2.36
N LEU A 105 12.11 6.97 -1.23
CA LEU A 105 13.54 7.16 -0.99
C LEU A 105 14.39 6.42 -2.01
N LEU A 106 14.02 5.19 -2.37
CA LEU A 106 14.76 4.42 -3.36
C LEU A 106 14.76 5.09 -4.73
N ARG A 107 13.64 5.69 -5.15
CA ARG A 107 13.59 6.50 -6.37
C ARG A 107 14.50 7.72 -6.28
N LEU A 108 14.47 8.41 -5.15
CA LEU A 108 15.30 9.60 -4.92
C LEU A 108 16.78 9.24 -4.97
N VAL A 109 17.21 8.21 -4.25
CA VAL A 109 18.60 7.75 -4.24
C VAL A 109 19.04 7.22 -5.61
N LEU A 110 18.16 6.56 -6.36
CA LEU A 110 18.46 6.11 -7.71
C LEU A 110 18.77 7.28 -8.68
N GLN A 111 18.17 8.46 -8.46
CA GLN A 111 18.45 9.67 -9.24
C GLN A 111 19.61 10.50 -8.66
N HIS A 112 19.73 10.52 -7.33
CA HIS A 112 20.76 11.26 -6.59
C HIS A 112 21.51 10.32 -5.63
N PRO A 113 22.40 9.45 -6.13
CA PRO A 113 23.00 8.40 -5.30
C PRO A 113 23.84 8.90 -4.12
N ALA A 114 24.34 10.13 -4.19
CA ALA A 114 25.06 10.78 -3.08
C ALA A 114 24.21 10.90 -1.80
N TRP A 115 22.88 10.93 -1.91
CA TRP A 115 21.98 11.01 -0.76
C TRP A 115 21.94 9.72 0.07
N ALA A 116 22.36 8.58 -0.48
CA ALA A 116 22.50 7.34 0.28
C ALA A 116 23.48 7.48 1.45
N ALA A 117 24.51 8.33 1.33
CA ALA A 117 25.46 8.59 2.41
C ALA A 117 24.83 9.29 3.63
N ARG A 118 23.69 9.96 3.45
CA ARG A 118 22.94 10.64 4.52
C ARG A 118 21.93 9.72 5.19
N LEU A 119 21.71 8.49 4.68
CA LEU A 119 20.64 7.63 5.13
C LEU A 119 21.06 6.83 6.38
N PRO A 120 20.34 6.93 7.52
CA PRO A 120 20.52 6.02 8.64
C PRO A 120 19.96 4.64 8.28
N VAL A 121 20.84 3.65 8.07
CA VAL A 121 20.48 2.30 7.62
C VAL A 121 19.49 1.60 8.56
N ASP A 122 19.55 1.87 9.86
CA ASP A 122 18.67 1.28 10.87
C ASP A 122 17.18 1.66 10.70
N LEU A 123 16.89 2.75 9.97
CA LEU A 123 15.51 3.13 9.66
C LEU A 123 14.93 2.37 8.46
N VAL A 124 15.77 1.67 7.69
CA VAL A 124 15.35 0.98 6.48
C VAL A 124 14.78 -0.41 6.81
N PRO A 125 13.49 -0.67 6.51
CA PRO A 125 12.90 -1.98 6.74
C PRO A 125 13.45 -3.03 5.75
N ASP A 126 13.92 -4.19 6.21
CA ASP A 126 14.51 -5.24 5.37
C ASP A 126 13.49 -6.28 4.87
N GLU A 127 12.22 -6.15 5.25
CA GLU A 127 11.16 -7.12 4.91
C GLU A 127 10.79 -7.04 3.42
N SER A 128 10.94 -5.85 2.83
CA SER A 128 10.62 -5.58 1.42
C SER A 128 11.85 -5.68 0.51
N ALA A 129 11.63 -6.04 -0.76
CA ALA A 129 12.70 -6.06 -1.77
C ALA A 129 13.28 -4.64 -2.00
N GLU A 130 12.44 -3.61 -1.89
CA GLU A 130 12.83 -2.20 -2.00
C GLU A 130 13.76 -1.79 -0.86
N GLY A 131 13.44 -2.18 0.38
CA GLY A 131 14.28 -1.89 1.53
C GLY A 131 15.62 -2.63 1.50
N ARG A 132 15.63 -3.92 1.15
CA ARG A 132 16.90 -4.65 0.95
C ARG A 132 17.77 -4.04 -0.14
N ALA A 133 17.16 -3.57 -1.23
CA ALA A 133 17.90 -2.88 -2.29
C ALA A 133 18.46 -1.53 -1.81
N MET A 134 17.72 -0.79 -0.99
CA MET A 134 18.21 0.45 -0.36
C MET A 134 19.40 0.18 0.56
N ILE A 135 19.30 -0.82 1.45
CA ILE A 135 20.39 -1.21 2.36
C ILE A 135 21.66 -1.52 1.56
N ALA A 136 21.54 -2.31 0.49
CA ALA A 136 22.67 -2.65 -0.36
C ALA A 136 23.33 -1.42 -1.03
N ILE A 137 22.56 -0.39 -1.38
CA ILE A 137 23.10 0.87 -1.92
C ILE A 137 23.82 1.65 -0.81
N VAL A 138 23.25 1.72 0.40
CA VAL A 138 23.88 2.39 1.55
C VAL A 138 25.19 1.69 1.93
N ASP A 139 25.21 0.36 1.98
CA ASP A 139 26.40 -0.43 2.26
C ASP A 139 27.50 -0.14 1.24
N LEU A 140 27.15 -0.11 -0.05
CA LEU A 140 28.09 0.21 -1.12
C LEU A 140 28.75 1.58 -0.91
N VAL A 141 27.95 2.60 -0.57
CA VAL A 141 28.46 3.94 -0.30
C VAL A 141 29.29 3.98 0.98
N SER A 142 28.89 3.23 2.01
CA SER A 142 29.59 3.15 3.30
C SER A 142 30.96 2.48 3.17
N LEU A 143 31.13 1.57 2.21
CA LEU A 143 32.39 0.94 1.87
C LEU A 143 33.34 1.89 1.09
N GLY A 144 32.91 3.12 0.81
CA GLY A 144 33.69 4.10 0.07
C GLY A 144 33.84 3.75 -1.42
N GLU A 145 33.00 2.83 -1.93
CA GLU A 145 33.02 2.52 -3.34
C GLU A 145 32.54 3.71 -4.16
N PRO A 146 33.20 4.02 -5.29
CA PRO A 146 32.79 5.12 -6.12
C PRO A 146 31.41 4.83 -6.71
N ILE A 147 30.48 5.76 -6.44
CA ILE A 147 29.20 5.82 -7.12
C ILE A 147 29.49 5.92 -8.63
N PRO A 148 28.94 5.03 -9.46
CA PRO A 148 29.19 5.06 -10.89
C PRO A 148 28.81 6.42 -11.50
N ALA A 149 29.75 7.06 -12.21
CA ALA A 149 29.53 8.37 -12.82
C ALA A 149 28.44 8.37 -13.93
N GLY A 150 28.00 7.20 -14.38
CA GLY A 150 26.97 7.03 -15.42
C GLY A 150 25.52 7.11 -14.91
N GLY A 151 25.28 7.67 -13.73
CA GLY A 151 23.94 7.91 -13.17
C GLY A 151 23.15 6.61 -12.93
N LEU A 152 21.82 6.72 -13.01
CA LEU A 152 20.85 5.65 -12.76
C LEU A 152 21.23 4.33 -13.45
N GLY A 153 21.55 4.38 -14.75
CA GLY A 153 21.84 3.17 -15.54
C GLY A 153 23.11 2.45 -15.08
N ALA A 154 24.16 3.19 -14.73
CA ALA A 154 25.40 2.60 -14.24
C ALA A 154 25.27 2.04 -12.81
N LEU A 155 24.42 2.64 -11.98
CA LEU A 155 24.07 2.10 -10.68
C LEU A 155 23.28 0.78 -10.82
N ILE A 156 22.26 0.74 -11.68
CA ILE A 156 21.49 -0.49 -11.96
C ILE A 156 22.40 -1.59 -12.52
N GLU A 157 23.29 -1.25 -13.44
CA GLU A 157 24.22 -2.22 -14.05
C GLU A 157 25.08 -2.90 -13.01
N ARG A 158 25.57 -2.14 -12.03
CA ARG A 158 26.40 -2.68 -10.95
C ARG A 158 25.66 -3.73 -10.11
N PHE A 159 24.35 -3.58 -9.92
CA PHE A 159 23.54 -4.52 -9.15
C PHE A 159 22.92 -5.63 -10.00
N ARG A 160 23.17 -5.67 -11.33
CA ARG A 160 22.53 -6.61 -12.27
C ARG A 160 22.59 -8.06 -11.81
N ASP A 161 23.76 -8.52 -11.37
CA ASP A 161 24.01 -9.91 -10.97
C ASP A 161 23.84 -10.15 -9.45
N THR A 162 23.13 -9.24 -8.77
CA THR A 162 22.82 -9.34 -7.34
C THR A 162 21.34 -9.63 -7.12
N PRO A 163 20.92 -10.08 -5.92
CA PRO A 163 19.51 -10.22 -5.57
C PRO A 163 18.66 -8.93 -5.70
N HIS A 164 19.31 -7.77 -5.82
CA HIS A 164 18.64 -6.46 -5.90
C HIS A 164 18.43 -5.99 -7.34
N GLY A 165 19.09 -6.60 -8.34
CA GLY A 165 19.11 -6.14 -9.73
C GLY A 165 17.73 -6.02 -10.36
N GLU A 166 16.87 -7.03 -10.21
CA GLU A 166 15.50 -7.01 -10.74
C GLU A 166 14.67 -5.86 -10.14
N THR A 167 14.79 -5.64 -8.83
CA THR A 167 14.05 -4.58 -8.13
C THR A 167 14.51 -3.20 -8.60
N LEU A 168 15.82 -2.98 -8.70
CA LEU A 168 16.39 -1.71 -9.14
C LEU A 168 16.09 -1.45 -10.61
N SER A 169 16.17 -2.47 -11.48
CA SER A 169 15.81 -2.35 -12.89
C SER A 169 14.33 -1.99 -13.07
N ARG A 170 13.43 -2.65 -12.32
CA ARG A 170 11.99 -2.35 -12.36
C ARG A 170 11.72 -0.90 -11.97
N ILE A 171 12.30 -0.43 -10.87
CA ILE A 171 12.08 0.94 -10.39
C ILE A 171 12.72 1.94 -11.34
N GLY A 172 13.95 1.68 -11.80
CA GLY A 172 14.63 2.53 -12.77
C GLY A 172 13.85 2.70 -14.07
N ALA A 173 13.22 1.63 -14.56
CA ALA A 173 12.36 1.71 -15.75
C ALA A 173 11.14 2.62 -15.55
N GLU A 174 10.66 2.77 -14.32
CA GLU A 174 9.58 3.71 -13.99
C GLU A 174 10.06 5.16 -13.86
N LEU A 175 11.38 5.38 -13.80
CA LEU A 175 12.00 6.68 -13.60
C LEU A 175 12.50 7.34 -14.89
N VAL A 176 12.45 6.64 -16.04
CA VAL A 176 13.04 7.09 -17.31
C VAL A 176 12.55 8.48 -17.76
N ASP A 177 11.34 8.87 -17.37
CA ASP A 177 10.75 10.19 -17.70
C ASP A 177 10.25 10.94 -16.45
N THR A 178 10.75 10.60 -15.26
CA THR A 178 10.35 11.27 -14.02
C THR A 178 11.60 11.68 -13.27
N GLU A 179 11.89 12.97 -13.20
CA GLU A 179 12.98 13.52 -12.41
C GLU A 179 12.41 14.31 -11.22
N PHE A 180 13.09 14.25 -10.07
CA PHE A 180 12.78 15.15 -8.97
C PHE A 180 13.32 16.54 -9.28
N GLU A 181 12.51 17.57 -9.01
CA GLU A 181 13.02 18.94 -9.05
C GLU A 181 14.03 19.13 -7.92
N GLU A 182 15.23 19.62 -8.22
CA GLU A 182 16.31 19.77 -7.23
C GLU A 182 15.86 20.56 -5.98
N ALA A 183 14.98 21.55 -6.17
CA ALA A 183 14.43 22.37 -5.09
C ALA A 183 13.58 21.59 -4.07
N ILE A 184 13.03 20.42 -4.43
CA ILE A 184 12.19 19.61 -3.54
C ILE A 184 12.91 18.36 -3.01
N VAL A 185 14.06 17.98 -3.59
CA VAL A 185 14.78 16.75 -3.23
C VAL A 185 15.09 16.71 -1.74
N GLU A 186 15.63 17.79 -1.19
CA GLU A 186 15.98 17.86 0.23
C GLU A 186 14.76 17.71 1.14
N THR A 187 13.73 18.52 0.91
CA THR A 187 12.49 18.47 1.69
C THR A 187 11.85 17.08 1.61
N LEU A 188 11.76 16.50 0.40
CA LEU A 188 11.19 15.18 0.20
C LEU A 188 11.98 14.09 0.91
N PHE A 189 13.32 14.16 0.86
CA PHE A 189 14.19 13.23 1.57
C PHE A 189 13.95 13.29 3.08
N GLU A 190 14.02 14.48 3.66
CA GLU A 190 13.85 14.70 5.11
C GLU A 190 12.44 14.31 5.57
N ASP A 191 11.39 14.65 4.81
CA ASP A 191 10.02 14.23 5.11
C ASP A 191 9.85 12.71 5.06
N THR A 192 10.48 12.06 4.09
CA THR A 192 10.38 10.61 3.96
C THR A 192 11.16 9.91 5.07
N LEU A 193 12.29 10.47 5.51
CA LEU A 193 13.02 10.00 6.69
C LEU A 193 12.20 10.14 7.97
N ARG A 194 11.59 11.31 8.20
CA ARG A 194 10.69 11.54 9.34
C ARG A 194 9.54 10.52 9.36
N LYS A 195 8.99 10.22 8.18
CA LYS A 195 7.95 9.20 8.04
C LYS A 195 8.47 7.80 8.37
N LEU A 196 9.65 7.40 7.88
CA LEU A 196 10.24 6.11 8.22
C LEU A 196 10.50 5.97 9.72
N GLN A 197 10.99 7.02 10.37
CA GLN A 197 11.19 7.03 11.82
C GLN A 197 9.86 6.86 12.56
N ALA A 198 8.81 7.58 12.15
CA ALA A 198 7.48 7.46 12.74
C ALA A 198 6.90 6.04 12.54
N ASP A 199 7.10 5.45 11.36
CA ASP A 199 6.65 4.10 11.03
C ASP A 199 7.44 3.04 11.83
N ALA A 200 8.74 3.23 12.05
CA ALA A 200 9.58 2.36 12.89
C ALA A 200 9.11 2.37 14.36
N ILE A 201 8.93 3.56 14.93
CA ILE A 201 8.40 3.71 16.30
C ILE A 201 7.01 3.09 16.44
N ALA A 202 6.14 3.28 15.44
CA ALA A 202 4.79 2.71 15.46
C ALA A 202 4.81 1.17 15.41
N ARG A 203 5.72 0.57 14.63
CA ARG A 203 5.92 -0.89 14.58
C ARG A 203 6.40 -1.42 15.92
N GLU A 204 7.46 -0.84 16.49
CA GLU A 204 8.03 -1.29 17.77
C GLU A 204 7.00 -1.18 18.92
N ILE A 205 6.21 -0.08 18.97
CA ILE A 205 5.10 0.05 19.92
C ILE A 205 4.07 -1.07 19.73
N THR A 206 3.74 -1.40 18.48
CA THR A 206 2.73 -2.44 18.19
C THR A 206 3.23 -3.80 18.65
N GLU A 207 4.48 -4.14 18.38
CA GLU A 207 5.11 -5.39 18.81
C GLU A 207 5.15 -5.53 20.34
N LEU A 208 5.56 -4.47 21.04
CA LEU A 208 5.58 -4.45 22.51
C LEU A 208 4.17 -4.55 23.10
N LEU A 209 3.17 -3.92 22.49
CA LEU A 209 1.78 -4.05 22.92
C LEU A 209 1.22 -5.46 22.65
N GLU A 210 1.65 -6.13 21.59
CA GLU A 210 1.29 -7.53 21.33
C GLU A 210 1.93 -8.47 22.36
N GLN A 211 3.21 -8.28 22.70
CA GLN A 211 3.89 -9.01 23.78
C GLN A 211 3.24 -8.79 25.14
N SER A 212 2.77 -7.56 25.41
CA SER A 212 1.98 -7.22 26.60
C SER A 212 0.70 -8.06 26.71
N LYS A 213 -0.04 -8.20 25.60
CA LYS A 213 -1.26 -9.02 25.55
C LYS A 213 -0.97 -10.51 25.77
N LEU A 214 0.20 -10.97 25.34
CA LEU A 214 0.66 -12.35 25.53
C LEU A 214 1.25 -12.61 26.92
N GLY A 215 1.36 -11.58 27.77
CA GLY A 215 1.85 -11.68 29.14
C GLY A 215 3.38 -11.84 29.25
N SER A 216 4.13 -11.65 28.17
CA SER A 216 5.58 -11.87 28.09
C SER A 216 6.43 -10.60 28.26
N LEU A 217 5.85 -9.52 28.81
CA LEU A 217 6.48 -8.20 28.80
C LEU A 217 7.43 -7.98 30.00
N SER A 218 8.71 -7.79 29.71
CA SER A 218 9.73 -7.53 30.73
C SER A 218 9.64 -6.10 31.30
N ALA A 219 10.39 -5.82 32.36
CA ALA A 219 10.49 -4.45 32.89
C ALA A 219 11.22 -3.50 31.93
N ALA A 220 12.19 -4.01 31.16
CA ALA A 220 12.89 -3.25 30.13
C ALA A 220 11.94 -2.88 28.98
N ASP A 221 11.09 -3.81 28.54
CA ASP A 221 10.11 -3.60 27.47
C ASP A 221 9.08 -2.54 27.85
N ARG A 222 8.65 -2.50 29.11
CA ARG A 222 7.76 -1.45 29.64
C ARG A 222 8.42 -0.08 29.64
N HIS A 223 9.70 -0.01 30.02
CA HIS A 223 10.45 1.23 29.98
C HIS A 223 10.60 1.73 28.54
N ARG A 224 11.01 0.84 27.63
CA ARG A 224 11.16 1.12 26.19
C ARG A 224 9.86 1.60 25.56
N LEU A 225 8.74 0.96 25.88
CA LEU A 225 7.41 1.41 25.42
C LEU A 225 7.10 2.84 25.88
N GLY A 226 7.47 3.21 27.11
CA GLY A 226 7.32 4.57 27.63
C GLY A 226 8.16 5.60 26.85
N GLU A 227 9.41 5.26 26.54
CA GLU A 227 10.30 6.10 25.72
C GLU A 227 9.74 6.31 24.32
N LEU A 228 9.30 5.23 23.65
CA LEU A 228 8.75 5.28 22.30
C LEU A 228 7.48 6.13 22.21
N LEU A 229 6.62 6.11 23.23
CA LEU A 229 5.43 6.96 23.29
C LEU A 229 5.80 8.45 23.40
N LEU A 230 6.86 8.78 24.14
CA LEU A 230 7.38 10.15 24.21
C LEU A 230 8.00 10.58 22.87
N GLU A 231 8.80 9.71 22.24
CA GLU A 231 9.42 9.97 20.94
C GLU A 231 8.36 10.21 19.85
N LYS A 232 7.34 9.35 19.78
CA LYS A 232 6.19 9.51 18.87
C LYS A 232 5.49 10.86 19.05
N ARG A 233 5.32 11.30 20.29
CA ARG A 233 4.71 12.61 20.60
C ARG A 233 5.61 13.75 20.12
N ASN A 234 6.92 13.65 20.33
CA ASN A 234 7.88 14.68 19.94
C ASN A 234 7.94 14.83 18.41
N LEU A 235 7.94 13.71 17.67
CA LEU A 235 7.89 13.73 16.20
C LEU A 235 6.59 14.36 15.67
N ALA A 236 5.45 14.06 16.28
CA ALA A 236 4.18 14.70 15.93
C ALA A 236 4.14 16.20 16.26
N GLY A 237 4.92 16.64 17.24
CA GLY A 237 5.10 18.05 17.58
C GLY A 237 6.00 18.78 16.59
N ALA A 238 7.11 18.16 16.16
CA ALA A 238 8.07 18.75 15.24
C ALA A 238 7.45 19.05 13.85
N GLY A 239 6.59 18.16 13.35
CA GLY A 239 5.88 18.40 12.08
C GLY A 239 4.95 19.62 12.10
N LYS A 240 4.39 19.99 13.25
CA LYS A 240 3.47 21.14 13.37
C LYS A 240 4.19 22.50 13.40
N VAL A 241 5.47 22.52 13.76
CA VAL A 241 6.26 23.77 13.84
C VAL A 241 6.83 24.14 12.48
N SER A 242 7.02 23.17 11.58
CA SER A 242 7.55 23.41 10.24
C SER A 242 6.52 23.96 9.24
N ASP A 243 5.23 23.92 9.58
CA ASP A 243 4.10 24.37 8.74
C ASP A 243 3.63 25.82 9.07
N LEU A 244 4.38 26.56 9.89
CA LEU A 244 4.12 27.96 10.29
C LEU A 244 5.23 28.90 9.78
#